data_AF-A0A929UCG1-F1
#
_entry.id   AF-A0A929UCG1-F1
#
_cell.length_a   1.000
_cell.length_b   1.000
_cell.length_c   1.000
_cell.angle_alpha   90.00
_cell.angle_beta   90.00
_cell.angle_gamma   90.00
#
_symmetry.space_group_name_H-M   'P 1'
#
loop_
_entity.id
_entity.type
_entity.pdbx_description
1 polymer ?
#
loop_
_entity_poly.entity_id
_entity_poly.type
_entity_poly.pdbx_seq_one_letter_code
_entity_poly.pdbx_strand_id
1 'polypeptide(L)'
;FAIKYSSELVGNSESVSIALVAFFALCPVIPYYVCIMLKNSLHSLLSVLFVLVYLRMTLKPEALSVKEKLLWCITSILLPLTQNTGIYLVILTSIPLVIKNVANSRKFLSCTLAAVVLMMLFITKVLYPVCNIFPGGKQEMLGTLFQQTGRYVRDYGDEVTQSEIEAISAVVDYDVLKNNFTFDTTDTIKATYNLHASKQELINYLMVWFKQGLKHPDAYFRGILPICGQFFAMGYDVGIFDHIPTAEGIWTQIKHVEPDEERSVVTDWYYWIRSFPLISLLFQHALYVLWIPMYAIYRKLISGGKSLLFIVPFVVNILFVVVSPMGYSRYALSLIFTSPILLYIVLKMKLFTISD
;
A
#
# COMPACT_ATOMS: atom_id res chain seq x y z
N PHE A 1 -8.58 17.43 -12.80
CA PHE A 1 -7.52 16.86 -13.67
C PHE A 1 -7.67 15.36 -13.86
N ALA A 2 -7.52 14.54 -12.81
CA ALA A 2 -7.51 13.08 -12.88
C ALA A 2 -8.69 12.46 -13.67
N ILE A 3 -9.90 12.96 -13.44
CA ILE A 3 -11.11 12.46 -14.08
C ILE A 3 -11.13 12.80 -15.56
N LYS A 4 -10.92 14.08 -15.90
CA LYS A 4 -10.78 14.53 -17.30
C LYS A 4 -9.72 13.71 -18.05
N TYR A 5 -8.56 13.50 -17.43
CA TYR A 5 -7.48 12.70 -17.99
C TYR A 5 -7.92 11.24 -18.22
N SER A 6 -8.61 10.63 -17.26
CA SER A 6 -9.18 9.28 -17.39
C SER A 6 -10.22 9.19 -18.52
N SER A 7 -11.06 10.21 -18.68
CA SER A 7 -12.06 10.28 -19.76
C SER A 7 -11.40 10.42 -21.13
N GLU A 8 -10.36 11.23 -21.27
CA GLU A 8 -9.56 11.34 -22.50
C GLU A 8 -8.83 10.02 -22.84
N LEU A 9 -8.42 9.25 -21.83
CA LEU A 9 -7.83 7.92 -22.04
C LEU A 9 -8.82 6.94 -22.68
N VAL A 10 -10.06 6.90 -22.19
CA VAL A 10 -11.04 5.83 -22.51
C VAL A 10 -12.12 6.21 -23.54
N GLY A 11 -12.16 7.48 -23.93
CA GLY A 11 -13.27 8.06 -24.68
C GLY A 11 -14.29 8.72 -23.75
N ASN A 12 -14.73 9.92 -24.11
CA ASN A 12 -15.62 10.73 -23.29
C ASN A 12 -16.97 10.03 -23.11
N SER A 13 -17.35 9.84 -21.85
CA SER A 13 -18.71 9.52 -21.46
C SER A 13 -19.07 10.40 -20.28
N GLU A 14 -19.88 11.41 -20.55
CA GLU A 14 -20.21 12.46 -19.61
C GLU A 14 -20.80 11.87 -18.31
N SER A 15 -21.75 10.93 -18.43
CA SER A 15 -22.41 10.30 -17.27
C SER A 15 -21.44 9.54 -16.36
N VAL A 16 -20.50 8.79 -16.92
CA VAL A 16 -19.55 7.99 -16.11
C VAL A 16 -18.45 8.90 -15.52
N SER A 17 -18.09 9.97 -16.23
CA SER A 17 -17.16 10.99 -15.71
C SER A 17 -17.80 11.75 -14.55
N ILE A 18 -19.08 12.12 -14.66
CA ILE A 18 -19.87 12.75 -13.59
C ILE A 18 -19.96 11.82 -12.38
N ALA A 19 -20.22 10.52 -12.58
CA ALA A 19 -20.26 9.55 -11.48
C ALA A 19 -18.92 9.45 -10.74
N LEU A 20 -17.79 9.48 -11.46
CA LEU A 20 -16.46 9.48 -10.85
C LEU A 20 -16.19 10.79 -10.09
N VAL A 21 -16.62 11.96 -10.62
CA VAL A 21 -16.54 13.25 -9.89
C VAL A 21 -17.37 13.19 -8.62
N ALA A 22 -18.62 12.73 -8.74
CA ALA A 22 -19.52 12.59 -7.61
C ALA A 22 -18.94 11.65 -6.55
N PHE A 23 -18.31 10.54 -6.94
CA PHE A 23 -17.64 9.66 -5.98
C PHE A 23 -16.52 10.37 -5.22
N PHE A 24 -15.57 11.01 -5.91
CA PHE A 24 -14.46 11.69 -5.21
C PHE A 24 -14.90 12.91 -4.38
N ALA A 25 -15.99 13.58 -4.77
CA ALA A 25 -16.51 14.75 -4.07
C ALA A 25 -17.45 14.39 -2.91
N LEU A 26 -18.26 13.33 -3.04
CA LEU A 26 -19.34 13.02 -2.11
C LEU A 26 -19.07 11.79 -1.24
N CYS A 27 -18.18 10.87 -1.63
CA CYS A 27 -17.83 9.72 -0.79
C CYS A 27 -17.05 10.21 0.44
N PRO A 28 -17.59 10.11 1.68
CA PRO A 28 -17.01 10.76 2.86
C PRO A 28 -15.58 10.34 3.19
N VAL A 29 -15.19 9.13 2.77
CA VAL A 29 -13.84 8.59 2.93
C VAL A 29 -12.76 9.51 2.32
N ILE A 30 -13.01 10.04 1.12
CA ILE A 30 -12.03 10.82 0.38
C ILE A 30 -11.74 12.18 1.06
N PRO A 31 -12.72 13.08 1.26
CA PRO A 31 -12.47 14.37 1.89
C PRO A 31 -11.93 14.20 3.30
N TYR A 32 -12.42 13.22 4.07
CA TYR A 32 -11.89 12.92 5.39
C TYR A 32 -10.37 12.67 5.36
N TYR A 33 -9.94 11.73 4.51
CA TYR A 33 -8.51 11.39 4.42
C TYR A 33 -7.67 12.48 3.75
N VAL A 34 -8.23 13.34 2.91
CA VAL A 34 -7.51 14.48 2.32
C VAL A 34 -7.33 15.61 3.35
N CYS A 35 -8.29 15.81 4.25
CA CYS A 35 -8.25 16.85 5.27
C CYS A 35 -7.41 16.48 6.50
N ILE A 36 -7.17 15.19 6.76
CA ILE A 36 -6.31 14.75 7.86
C ILE A 36 -4.82 14.81 7.49
N MET A 37 -3.98 15.29 8.42
CA MET A 37 -2.53 15.34 8.25
C MET A 37 -1.90 13.94 8.42
N LEU A 38 -2.04 13.10 7.40
CA LEU A 38 -1.39 11.78 7.32
C LEU A 38 -0.47 11.71 6.10
N LYS A 39 0.75 11.19 6.31
CA LYS A 39 1.68 10.87 5.21
C LYS A 39 1.07 9.91 4.18
N ASN A 40 0.14 9.05 4.62
CA ASN A 40 -0.60 8.12 3.76
C ASN A 40 -1.50 8.82 2.75
N SER A 41 -2.11 9.93 3.12
CA SER A 41 -2.98 10.71 2.25
C SER A 41 -2.19 11.34 1.12
N LEU A 42 -1.09 12.04 1.43
CA LEU A 42 -0.23 12.66 0.42
C LEU A 42 0.35 11.60 -0.55
N HIS A 43 0.83 10.47 0.00
CA HIS A 43 1.34 9.37 -0.82
C HIS A 43 0.27 8.80 -1.77
N SER A 44 -0.97 8.66 -1.30
CA SER A 44 -2.07 8.13 -2.11
C SER A 44 -2.48 9.09 -3.22
N LEU A 45 -2.47 10.41 -2.96
CA LEU A 45 -2.71 11.43 -4.00
C LEU A 45 -1.63 11.41 -5.09
N LEU A 46 -0.35 11.29 -4.71
CA LEU A 46 0.75 11.12 -5.66
C LEU A 46 0.62 9.79 -6.44
N SER A 47 0.17 8.74 -5.76
CA SER A 47 -0.07 7.43 -6.37
C SER A 47 -1.15 7.49 -7.45
N VAL A 48 -2.23 8.28 -7.25
CA VAL A 48 -3.23 8.52 -8.29
C VAL A 48 -2.59 9.11 -9.55
N LEU A 49 -1.79 10.16 -9.42
CA LEU A 49 -1.14 10.81 -10.55
C LEU A 49 -0.16 9.86 -11.27
N PHE A 50 0.63 9.12 -10.51
CA PHE A 50 1.54 8.11 -11.04
C PHE A 50 0.79 7.00 -11.81
N VAL A 51 -0.25 6.44 -11.21
CA VAL A 51 -1.08 5.38 -11.79
C VAL A 51 -1.79 5.87 -13.06
N LEU A 52 -2.24 7.12 -13.11
CA LEU A 52 -2.83 7.67 -14.34
C LEU A 52 -1.83 7.72 -15.50
N VAL A 53 -0.61 8.19 -15.27
CA VAL A 53 0.42 8.22 -16.32
C VAL A 53 0.88 6.80 -16.69
N TYR A 54 0.91 5.88 -15.72
CA TYR A 54 1.12 4.45 -15.98
C TYR A 54 0.04 3.88 -16.92
N LEU A 55 -1.24 4.16 -16.62
CA LEU A 55 -2.38 3.72 -17.42
C LEU A 55 -2.36 4.35 -18.80
N ARG A 56 -1.95 5.61 -18.93
CA ARG A 56 -1.72 6.28 -20.23
C ARG A 56 -0.74 5.51 -21.11
N MET A 57 0.41 5.13 -20.56
CA MET A 57 1.43 4.39 -21.31
C MET A 57 0.91 3.04 -21.76
N THR A 58 0.19 2.33 -20.88
CA THR A 58 -0.27 0.97 -21.17
C THR A 58 -1.48 0.92 -22.10
N LEU A 59 -2.41 1.87 -22.00
CA LEU A 59 -3.66 1.85 -22.77
C LEU A 59 -3.52 2.52 -24.15
N LYS A 60 -2.64 3.52 -24.26
CA LYS A 60 -2.39 4.26 -25.51
C LYS A 60 -0.87 4.43 -25.66
N PRO A 61 -0.11 3.43 -26.12
CA PRO A 61 1.36 3.46 -26.09
C PRO A 61 2.00 4.34 -27.17
N GLU A 62 1.45 5.53 -27.40
CA GLU A 62 2.06 6.58 -28.22
C GLU A 62 3.12 7.34 -27.42
N ALA A 63 3.90 8.18 -28.10
CA ALA A 63 4.89 9.03 -27.44
C ALA A 63 4.23 9.91 -26.38
N LEU A 64 4.69 9.79 -25.14
CA LEU A 64 4.25 10.65 -24.05
C LEU A 64 4.59 12.11 -24.33
N SER A 65 3.67 13.00 -24.00
CA SER A 65 3.90 14.44 -24.01
C SER A 65 4.95 14.84 -22.96
N VAL A 66 5.55 16.02 -23.13
CA VAL A 66 6.52 16.57 -22.17
C VAL A 66 5.92 16.70 -20.77
N LYS A 67 4.64 17.10 -20.68
CA LYS A 67 3.92 17.24 -19.40
C LYS A 67 3.74 15.88 -18.71
N GLU A 68 3.42 14.82 -19.45
CA GLU A 68 3.27 13.47 -18.89
C GLU A 68 4.61 12.89 -18.45
N LYS A 69 5.68 13.11 -19.22
CA LYS A 69 7.05 12.73 -18.83
C LYS A 69 7.48 13.45 -17.55
N LEU A 70 7.21 14.75 -17.45
CA LEU A 70 7.52 15.53 -16.25
C LEU A 70 6.72 15.02 -15.04
N LEU A 71 5.41 14.80 -15.22
CA LEU A 71 4.54 14.27 -14.18
C LEU A 71 5.00 12.89 -13.69
N TRP A 72 5.38 12.00 -14.62
CA TRP A 72 5.96 10.70 -14.30
C TRP A 72 7.25 10.84 -13.48
N CYS A 73 8.20 11.67 -13.90
CA CYS A 73 9.45 11.87 -13.18
C CYS A 73 9.22 12.43 -11.77
N ILE A 74 8.39 13.47 -11.65
CA ILE A 74 8.07 14.11 -10.36
C ILE A 74 7.42 13.09 -9.42
N THR A 75 6.38 12.39 -9.88
CA THR A 75 5.68 11.40 -9.03
C THR A 75 6.57 10.21 -8.68
N SER A 76 7.41 9.74 -9.61
CA SER A 76 8.38 8.65 -9.35
C SER A 76 9.42 9.02 -8.28
N ILE A 77 9.77 10.30 -8.18
CA ILE A 77 10.67 10.83 -7.15
C ILE A 77 9.94 11.02 -5.81
N LEU A 78 8.76 11.65 -5.83
CA LEU A 78 8.04 12.01 -4.61
C LEU A 78 7.41 10.80 -3.89
N LEU A 79 7.06 9.73 -4.61
CA LEU A 79 6.50 8.52 -4.01
C LEU A 79 7.44 7.88 -2.97
N PRO A 80 8.71 7.55 -3.30
CA PRO A 80 9.71 7.10 -2.32
C PRO A 80 9.95 8.08 -1.16
N LEU A 81 9.85 9.39 -1.41
CA LEU A 81 10.10 10.43 -0.40
C LEU A 81 8.96 10.55 0.62
N THR A 82 7.74 10.21 0.23
CA THR A 82 6.57 10.25 1.12
C THR A 82 6.43 8.95 1.91
N GLN A 83 6.73 7.81 1.30
CA GLN A 83 6.79 6.51 1.98
C GLN A 83 7.83 5.59 1.36
N ASN A 84 8.48 4.81 2.22
CA ASN A 84 9.44 3.78 1.79
C ASN A 84 8.82 2.76 0.83
N THR A 85 7.52 2.45 0.94
CA THR A 85 6.78 1.58 0.00
C THR A 85 6.75 2.15 -1.43
N GLY A 86 6.86 3.48 -1.57
CA GLY A 86 6.83 4.18 -2.86
C GLY A 86 7.94 3.79 -3.81
N ILE A 87 9.15 3.46 -3.31
CA ILE A 87 10.24 2.97 -4.18
C ILE A 87 9.87 1.64 -4.83
N TYR A 88 9.23 0.74 -4.09
CA TYR A 88 8.80 -0.55 -4.59
C TYR A 88 7.64 -0.39 -5.58
N LEU A 89 6.71 0.54 -5.32
CA LEU A 89 5.66 0.87 -6.29
C LEU A 89 6.25 1.31 -7.62
N VAL A 90 7.19 2.25 -7.61
CA VAL A 90 7.84 2.76 -8.83
C VAL A 90 8.63 1.66 -9.54
N ILE A 91 9.46 0.91 -8.83
CA ILE A 91 10.31 -0.14 -9.43
C ILE A 91 9.46 -1.27 -10.01
N LEU A 92 8.57 -1.86 -9.21
CA LEU A 92 7.81 -3.06 -9.61
C LEU A 92 6.81 -2.76 -10.73
N THR A 93 6.31 -1.53 -10.84
CA THR A 93 5.45 -1.12 -11.97
C THR A 93 6.27 -0.78 -13.21
N SER A 94 7.42 -0.12 -13.08
CA SER A 94 8.22 0.32 -14.23
C SER A 94 8.98 -0.82 -14.92
N ILE A 95 9.41 -1.85 -14.18
CA ILE A 95 10.15 -2.99 -14.76
C ILE A 95 9.37 -3.64 -15.92
N PRO A 96 8.08 -4.03 -15.76
CA PRO A 96 7.28 -4.55 -16.86
C PRO A 96 7.18 -3.61 -18.07
N LEU A 97 7.07 -2.30 -17.85
CA LEU A 97 7.01 -1.30 -18.94
C LEU A 97 8.32 -1.22 -19.74
N VAL A 98 9.47 -1.29 -19.05
CA VAL A 98 10.81 -1.29 -19.65
C VAL A 98 11.02 -2.55 -20.49
N ILE A 99 10.67 -3.71 -19.95
CA ILE A 99 10.80 -5.01 -20.63
C ILE A 99 9.98 -5.00 -21.93
N LYS A 100 8.71 -4.61 -21.83
CA LYS A 100 7.78 -4.54 -22.95
C LYS A 100 8.03 -3.35 -23.89
N ASN A 101 8.99 -2.48 -23.57
CA ASN A 101 9.31 -1.27 -24.34
C ASN A 101 8.04 -0.45 -24.68
N VAL A 102 7.15 -0.32 -23.72
CA VAL A 102 5.87 0.37 -23.92
C VAL A 102 6.14 1.80 -24.35
N ALA A 103 5.41 2.26 -25.37
CA ALA A 103 5.55 3.60 -25.93
C ALA A 103 6.97 3.98 -26.38
N ASN A 104 7.80 3.00 -26.76
CA ASN A 104 9.21 3.20 -27.09
C ASN A 104 9.99 4.00 -26.02
N SER A 105 9.51 3.93 -24.77
CA SER A 105 9.97 4.79 -23.67
C SER A 105 11.00 4.09 -22.79
N ARG A 106 11.54 2.93 -23.21
CA ARG A 106 12.52 2.16 -22.44
C ARG A 106 13.66 3.02 -21.90
N LYS A 107 14.32 3.82 -22.75
CA LYS A 107 15.43 4.68 -22.33
C LYS A 107 14.99 5.67 -21.26
N PHE A 108 13.86 6.34 -21.48
CA PHE A 108 13.30 7.30 -20.51
C PHE A 108 12.99 6.64 -19.17
N LEU A 109 12.26 5.51 -19.18
CA LEU A 109 11.88 4.78 -17.97
C LEU A 109 13.10 4.23 -17.23
N SER A 110 14.09 3.68 -17.93
CA SER A 110 15.35 3.22 -17.34
C SER A 110 16.11 4.37 -16.70
N CYS A 111 16.17 5.55 -17.34
CA CYS A 111 16.81 6.73 -16.76
C CYS A 111 16.06 7.23 -15.52
N THR A 112 14.72 7.29 -15.55
CA THR A 112 13.92 7.67 -14.38
C THR A 112 14.14 6.70 -13.22
N LEU A 113 14.15 5.39 -13.47
CA LEU A 113 14.44 4.38 -12.45
C LEU A 113 15.83 4.53 -11.86
N ALA A 114 16.85 4.70 -12.70
CA ALA A 114 18.21 4.94 -12.25
C ALA A 114 18.29 6.21 -11.40
N ALA A 115 17.64 7.30 -11.82
CA ALA A 115 17.60 8.56 -11.06
C ALA A 115 16.94 8.38 -9.68
N VAL A 116 15.82 7.66 -9.60
CA VAL A 116 15.14 7.38 -8.32
C VAL A 116 16.02 6.55 -7.39
N VAL A 117 16.66 5.50 -7.90
CA VAL A 117 17.55 4.65 -7.10
C VAL A 117 18.77 5.45 -6.64
N LEU A 118 19.40 6.22 -7.53
CA LEU A 118 20.54 7.07 -7.20
C LEU A 118 20.18 8.13 -6.15
N MET A 119 18.99 8.74 -6.26
CA MET A 119 18.49 9.69 -5.27
C MET A 119 18.32 9.02 -3.91
N MET A 120 17.71 7.84 -3.85
CA MET A 120 17.52 7.13 -2.58
C MET A 120 18.85 6.69 -1.95
N LEU A 121 19.82 6.27 -2.77
CA LEU A 121 21.17 6.00 -2.32
C LEU A 121 21.86 7.27 -1.80
N PHE A 122 21.74 8.39 -2.51
CA PHE A 122 22.27 9.68 -2.07
C PHE A 122 21.67 10.11 -0.73
N ILE A 123 20.34 10.04 -0.58
CA ILE A 123 19.65 10.41 0.66
C ILE A 123 20.15 9.54 1.82
N THR A 124 20.16 8.21 1.64
CA THR A 124 20.46 7.29 2.74
C THR A 124 21.95 7.17 3.06
N LYS A 125 22.84 7.34 2.07
CA LYS A 125 24.30 7.15 2.23
C LYS A 125 25.09 8.44 2.36
N VAL A 126 24.54 9.57 1.93
CA VAL A 126 25.22 10.88 1.98
C VAL A 126 24.46 11.85 2.87
N LEU A 127 23.20 12.14 2.56
CA LEU A 127 22.43 13.17 3.28
C LEU A 127 22.21 12.78 4.75
N TYR A 128 21.82 11.53 5.01
CA TYR A 128 21.58 11.05 6.37
C TYR A 128 22.83 11.17 7.27
N PRO A 129 24.01 10.64 6.89
CA PRO A 129 25.23 10.85 7.67
C PRO A 129 25.63 12.32 7.84
N VAL A 130 25.56 13.12 6.77
CA VAL A 130 25.96 14.55 6.83
C VAL A 130 25.06 15.35 7.78
N CYS A 131 23.76 15.02 7.83
CA CYS A 131 22.78 15.67 8.70
C CYS A 131 22.61 14.99 10.06
N ASN A 132 23.40 13.97 10.39
CA ASN A 132 23.24 13.14 11.61
C ASN A 132 21.82 12.57 11.77
N ILE A 133 21.18 12.19 10.67
CA ILE A 133 19.85 11.57 10.65
C ILE A 133 20.02 10.07 10.80
N PHE A 134 19.37 9.49 11.82
CA PHE A 134 19.31 8.05 11.98
C PHE A 134 18.39 7.44 10.90
N PRO A 135 18.84 6.40 10.17
CA PRO A 135 18.01 5.75 9.17
C PRO A 135 16.84 5.02 9.83
N GLY A 136 15.77 4.82 9.06
CA GLY A 136 14.65 3.97 9.49
C GLY A 136 15.12 2.57 9.87
N GLY A 137 14.55 2.03 10.93
CA GLY A 137 14.97 0.74 11.46
C GLY A 137 14.58 -0.43 10.55
N LYS A 138 15.44 -1.46 10.50
CA LYS A 138 15.24 -2.66 9.65
C LYS A 138 13.98 -3.43 10.03
N GLN A 139 13.51 -3.29 11.27
CA GLN A 139 12.31 -3.94 11.78
C GLN A 139 11.06 -3.62 10.96
N GLU A 140 11.00 -2.47 10.29
CA GLU A 140 9.87 -2.10 9.43
C GLU A 140 9.70 -3.04 8.22
N MET A 141 10.78 -3.67 7.74
CA MET A 141 10.71 -4.67 6.66
C MET A 141 10.53 -6.10 7.19
N LEU A 142 10.85 -6.35 8.45
CA LEU A 142 10.87 -7.68 9.06
C LEU A 142 9.61 -8.01 9.85
N GLY A 143 8.74 -7.02 10.12
CA GLY A 143 7.54 -7.19 10.95
C GLY A 143 6.65 -8.36 10.53
N THR A 144 6.43 -8.57 9.24
CA THR A 144 5.67 -9.72 8.73
C THR A 144 6.34 -11.05 9.07
N LEU A 145 7.67 -11.13 8.95
CA LEU A 145 8.42 -12.35 9.29
C LEU A 145 8.33 -12.63 10.79
N PHE A 146 8.46 -11.59 11.62
CA PHE A 146 8.32 -11.72 13.07
C PHE A 146 6.93 -12.18 13.47
N GLN A 147 5.89 -11.69 12.80
CA GLN A 147 4.52 -12.13 13.03
C GLN A 147 4.30 -13.61 12.67
N GLN A 148 4.91 -14.09 11.58
CA GLN A 148 4.88 -15.50 11.22
C GLN A 148 5.65 -16.38 12.21
N THR A 149 6.82 -15.91 12.66
CA THR A 149 7.60 -16.60 13.70
C THR A 149 6.82 -16.67 15.01
N GLY A 150 6.21 -15.57 15.46
CA GLY A 150 5.37 -15.57 16.65
C GLY A 150 4.19 -16.52 16.53
N ARG A 151 3.56 -16.58 15.34
CA ARG A 151 2.49 -17.53 15.08
C ARG A 151 2.96 -18.97 15.15
N TYR A 152 4.14 -19.27 14.60
CA TYR A 152 4.75 -20.58 14.67
C TYR A 152 5.08 -20.98 16.11
N VAL A 153 5.73 -20.10 16.88
CA VAL A 153 6.07 -20.36 18.29
C VAL A 153 4.82 -20.62 19.14
N ARG A 154 3.72 -19.94 18.85
CA ARG A 154 2.46 -20.16 19.57
C ARG A 154 1.78 -21.50 19.22
N ASP A 155 1.73 -21.86 17.94
CA ASP A 155 1.01 -23.05 17.47
C ASP A 155 1.85 -24.34 17.57
N TYR A 156 3.18 -24.23 17.48
CA TYR A 156 4.15 -25.34 17.40
C TYR A 156 5.37 -25.13 18.31
N GLY A 157 5.20 -24.43 19.43
CA GLY A 157 6.28 -24.06 20.34
C GLY A 157 7.05 -25.24 20.93
N ASP A 158 6.39 -26.39 21.07
CA ASP A 158 6.97 -27.66 21.51
C ASP A 158 7.93 -28.28 20.47
N GLU A 159 7.79 -27.90 19.20
CA GLU A 159 8.68 -28.35 18.12
C GLU A 159 9.88 -27.41 17.89
N VAL A 160 9.94 -26.26 18.57
CA VAL A 160 11.04 -25.30 18.43
C VAL A 160 12.24 -25.80 19.23
N THR A 161 13.34 -26.10 18.54
CA THR A 161 14.57 -26.58 19.18
C THR A 161 15.31 -25.46 19.91
N GLN A 162 16.16 -25.81 20.88
CA GLN A 162 16.97 -24.83 21.61
C GLN A 162 17.82 -23.95 20.68
N SER A 163 18.41 -24.53 19.63
CA SER A 163 19.19 -23.77 18.65
C SER A 163 18.36 -22.77 17.83
N GLU A 164 17.08 -23.08 17.60
CA GLU A 164 16.16 -22.17 16.92
C GLU A 164 15.71 -21.05 17.86
N ILE A 165 15.46 -21.37 19.14
CA ILE A 165 15.18 -20.37 20.18
C ILE A 165 16.32 -19.37 20.26
N GLU A 166 17.58 -19.83 20.31
CA GLU A 166 18.77 -18.96 20.34
C GLU A 166 18.86 -18.06 19.10
N ALA A 167 18.64 -18.61 17.91
CA ALA A 167 18.68 -17.84 16.66
C ALA A 167 17.55 -16.79 16.58
N ILE A 168 16.36 -17.10 17.09
CA ILE A 168 15.24 -16.15 17.17
C ILE A 168 15.52 -15.07 18.22
N SER A 169 15.96 -15.48 19.41
CA SER A 169 16.25 -14.59 20.56
C SER A 169 17.35 -13.58 20.28
N ALA A 170 18.28 -13.90 19.37
CA ALA A 170 19.30 -12.96 18.92
C ALA A 170 18.72 -11.75 18.15
N VAL A 171 17.51 -11.88 17.60
CA VAL A 171 16.89 -10.90 16.70
C VAL A 171 15.63 -10.26 17.28
N VAL A 172 14.79 -11.01 17.99
CA VAL A 172 13.55 -10.54 18.63
C VAL A 172 13.35 -11.25 19.97
N ASP A 173 12.62 -10.63 20.89
CA ASP A 173 12.34 -11.21 22.20
C ASP A 173 11.43 -12.44 22.09
N TYR A 174 12.02 -13.62 22.34
CA TYR A 174 11.32 -14.89 22.25
C TYR A 174 10.22 -15.06 23.31
N ASP A 175 10.40 -14.49 24.51
CA ASP A 175 9.40 -14.58 25.57
C ASP A 175 8.16 -13.76 25.22
N VAL A 176 8.33 -12.62 24.53
CA VAL A 176 7.20 -11.85 23.97
C VAL A 176 6.47 -12.64 22.89
N LEU A 177 7.17 -13.37 22.01
CA LEU A 177 6.54 -14.26 21.02
C LEU A 177 5.68 -15.33 21.68
N LYS A 178 6.16 -15.89 22.80
CA LYS A 178 5.50 -16.99 23.50
C LYS A 178 4.31 -16.53 24.34
N ASN A 179 4.46 -15.43 25.07
CA ASN A 179 3.50 -15.04 26.12
C ASN A 179 2.59 -13.86 25.72
N ASN A 180 2.97 -13.06 24.72
CA ASN A 180 2.31 -11.81 24.37
C ASN A 180 1.97 -11.71 22.88
N PHE A 181 1.86 -12.84 22.18
CA PHE A 181 1.47 -12.86 20.76
C PHE A 181 0.07 -12.30 20.55
N THR A 182 -0.05 -11.26 19.71
CA THR A 182 -1.31 -10.70 19.25
C THR A 182 -1.53 -11.02 17.77
N PHE A 183 -2.79 -11.18 17.36
CA PHE A 183 -3.13 -11.61 16.00
C PHE A 183 -3.28 -10.44 15.02
N ASP A 184 -3.57 -9.24 15.53
CA ASP A 184 -4.08 -8.10 14.79
C ASP A 184 -3.02 -7.05 14.43
N THR A 185 -1.81 -7.18 14.98
CA THR A 185 -0.69 -6.27 14.71
C THR A 185 0.66 -6.96 14.76
N THR A 186 1.59 -6.49 13.92
CA THR A 186 3.00 -6.87 14.01
C THR A 186 3.78 -6.00 15.02
N ASP A 187 3.20 -4.89 15.48
CA ASP A 187 3.93 -3.87 16.24
C ASP A 187 4.43 -4.37 17.60
N THR A 188 3.65 -5.20 18.30
CA THR A 188 4.02 -5.77 19.61
C THR A 188 5.35 -6.52 19.54
N ILE A 189 5.50 -7.39 18.53
CA ILE A 189 6.73 -8.18 18.36
C ILE A 189 7.83 -7.30 17.76
N LYS A 190 7.49 -6.49 16.74
CA LYS A 190 8.44 -5.61 16.05
C LYS A 190 9.13 -4.64 17.01
N ALA A 191 8.45 -4.18 18.05
CA ALA A 191 8.99 -3.30 19.08
C ALA A 191 10.13 -3.94 19.88
N THR A 192 10.21 -5.27 19.92
CA THR A 192 11.26 -6.05 20.62
C THR A 192 12.50 -6.32 19.77
N TYR A 193 12.54 -5.82 18.53
CA TYR A 193 13.65 -6.07 17.63
C TYR A 193 14.98 -5.58 18.22
N ASN A 194 15.96 -6.47 18.25
CA ASN A 194 17.32 -6.15 18.66
C ASN A 194 18.01 -5.29 17.58
N LEU A 195 18.10 -3.98 17.84
CA LEU A 195 18.75 -3.02 16.94
C LEU A 195 20.25 -3.31 16.72
N HIS A 196 20.87 -4.06 17.62
CA HIS A 196 22.28 -4.44 17.57
C HIS A 196 22.53 -5.82 16.95
N ALA A 197 21.47 -6.52 16.51
CA ALA A 197 21.62 -7.83 15.86
C ALA A 197 22.57 -7.73 14.66
N SER A 198 23.59 -8.58 14.67
CA SER A 198 24.58 -8.70 13.62
C SER A 198 23.96 -9.24 12.33
N LYS A 199 24.66 -9.04 11.22
CA LYS A 199 24.24 -9.62 9.93
C LYS A 199 24.17 -11.15 9.99
N GLN A 200 25.07 -11.79 10.73
CA GLN A 200 25.11 -13.25 10.84
C GLN A 200 23.93 -13.78 11.66
N GLU A 201 23.59 -13.13 12.77
CA GLU A 201 22.42 -13.48 13.57
C GLU A 201 21.13 -13.33 12.77
N LEU A 202 21.00 -12.25 11.98
CA LEU A 202 19.85 -12.07 11.10
C LEU A 202 19.77 -13.17 10.02
N ILE A 203 20.89 -13.61 9.46
CA ILE A 203 20.92 -14.73 8.50
C ILE A 203 20.52 -16.04 9.18
N ASN A 204 21.02 -16.29 10.39
CA ASN A 204 20.66 -17.48 11.18
C ASN A 204 19.16 -17.51 11.47
N TYR A 205 18.59 -16.39 11.91
CA TYR A 205 17.14 -16.23 12.06
C TYR A 205 16.38 -16.49 10.77
N LEU A 206 16.79 -15.89 9.64
CA LEU A 206 16.10 -16.10 8.36
C LEU A 206 16.14 -17.57 7.88
N MET A 207 17.22 -18.30 8.19
CA MET A 207 17.29 -19.74 7.92
C MET A 207 16.31 -20.53 8.79
N VAL A 208 16.16 -20.17 10.07
CA VAL A 208 15.16 -20.78 10.97
C VAL A 208 13.76 -20.48 10.47
N TRP A 209 13.44 -19.21 10.19
CA TRP A 209 12.16 -18.80 9.60
C TRP A 209 11.88 -19.60 8.31
N PHE A 210 12.83 -19.71 7.40
CA PHE A 210 12.61 -20.46 6.16
C PHE A 210 12.32 -21.95 6.42
N LYS A 211 13.07 -22.61 7.32
CA LYS A 211 12.84 -24.03 7.68
C LYS A 211 11.47 -24.23 8.33
N GLN A 212 11.11 -23.37 9.28
CA GLN A 212 9.82 -23.40 9.95
C GLN A 212 8.65 -23.19 8.98
N GLY A 213 8.80 -22.26 8.03
CA GLY A 213 7.80 -22.02 6.99
C GLY A 213 7.60 -23.20 6.03
N LEU A 214 8.66 -23.96 5.74
CA LEU A 214 8.54 -25.21 4.98
C LEU A 214 7.89 -26.33 5.79
N LYS A 215 8.14 -26.39 7.11
CA LYS A 215 7.60 -27.42 8.00
C LYS A 215 6.11 -27.22 8.26
N HIS A 216 5.72 -26.00 8.64
CA HIS A 216 4.34 -25.62 8.96
C HIS A 216 3.92 -24.35 8.20
N PRO A 217 3.65 -24.46 6.88
CA PRO A 217 3.27 -23.31 6.06
C PRO A 217 1.94 -22.68 6.50
N ASP A 218 1.05 -23.43 7.14
CA ASP A 218 -0.23 -22.91 7.64
C ASP A 218 -0.03 -21.87 8.76
N ALA A 219 0.97 -22.04 9.63
CA ALA A 219 1.34 -21.00 10.62
C ALA A 219 1.67 -19.67 9.93
N TYR A 220 2.30 -19.72 8.75
CA TYR A 220 2.76 -18.54 8.04
C TYR A 220 1.59 -17.79 7.42
N PHE A 221 0.63 -18.51 6.85
CA PHE A 221 -0.62 -17.92 6.38
C PHE A 221 -1.43 -17.37 7.55
N ARG A 222 -1.61 -18.17 8.62
CA ARG A 222 -2.39 -17.78 9.80
C ARG A 222 -1.74 -16.65 10.62
N GLY A 223 -0.45 -16.37 10.42
CA GLY A 223 0.24 -15.23 11.03
C GLY A 223 -0.13 -13.91 10.36
N ILE A 224 -0.44 -13.93 9.07
CA ILE A 224 -0.71 -12.70 8.28
C ILE A 224 -2.21 -12.49 8.03
N LEU A 225 -2.96 -13.57 7.79
CA LEU A 225 -4.37 -13.50 7.42
C LEU A 225 -5.27 -12.71 8.40
N PRO A 226 -5.08 -12.75 9.74
CA PRO A 226 -5.89 -11.94 10.64
C PRO A 226 -5.65 -10.42 10.49
N ILE A 227 -4.46 -10.02 10.02
CA ILE A 227 -4.11 -8.63 9.76
C ILE A 227 -4.62 -8.24 8.38
N CYS A 228 -4.13 -8.89 7.34
CA CYS A 228 -4.44 -8.48 5.98
C CYS A 228 -5.87 -8.84 5.55
N GLY A 229 -6.46 -9.88 6.17
CA GLY A 229 -7.83 -10.33 5.88
C GLY A 229 -8.88 -9.25 6.12
N GLN A 230 -8.61 -8.28 7.01
CA GLN A 230 -9.48 -7.11 7.22
C GLN A 230 -9.65 -6.25 5.96
N PHE A 231 -8.72 -6.34 5.01
CA PHE A 231 -8.83 -5.62 3.74
C PHE A 231 -9.58 -6.39 2.65
N PHE A 232 -9.69 -7.71 2.77
CA PHE A 232 -10.29 -8.59 1.76
C PHE A 232 -11.67 -9.12 2.16
N ALA A 233 -12.00 -9.12 3.45
CA ALA A 233 -13.27 -9.60 3.96
C ALA A 233 -14.34 -8.49 3.97
N MET A 234 -15.59 -8.87 3.70
CA MET A 234 -16.74 -8.00 3.90
C MET A 234 -17.01 -7.83 5.40
N GLY A 235 -17.52 -6.66 5.80
CA GLY A 235 -17.78 -6.31 7.20
C GLY A 235 -16.63 -5.58 7.90
N TYR A 236 -15.51 -5.40 7.20
CA TYR A 236 -14.42 -4.52 7.62
C TYR A 236 -14.44 -3.27 6.74
N ASP A 237 -15.10 -2.24 7.24
CA ASP A 237 -15.27 -1.01 6.48
C ASP A 237 -14.19 0.01 6.85
N VAL A 238 -13.97 0.97 5.94
CA VAL A 238 -12.99 2.03 6.03
C VAL A 238 -13.27 2.82 7.31
N GLY A 239 -12.35 2.70 8.26
CA GLY A 239 -12.35 3.43 9.50
C GLY A 239 -11.80 4.83 9.31
N ILE A 240 -12.08 5.69 10.28
CA ILE A 240 -11.52 7.03 10.39
C ILE A 240 -10.75 7.13 11.71
N PHE A 241 -9.78 8.05 11.79
CA PHE A 241 -9.13 8.42 13.04
C PHE A 241 -10.01 9.45 13.77
N ASP A 242 -10.87 8.95 14.64
CA ASP A 242 -11.83 9.74 15.41
C ASP A 242 -11.20 10.44 16.63
N HIS A 243 -9.98 10.04 17.02
CA HIS A 243 -9.23 10.63 18.12
C HIS A 243 -7.79 10.99 17.72
N ILE A 244 -7.23 11.99 18.39
CA ILE A 244 -5.81 12.29 18.32
C ILE A 244 -5.12 11.39 19.36
N PRO A 245 -4.08 10.63 19.00
CA PRO A 245 -3.33 9.86 19.98
C PRO A 245 -2.80 10.79 21.07
N THR A 246 -3.08 10.47 22.33
CA THR A 246 -2.45 11.15 23.46
C THR A 246 -0.95 10.87 23.39
N ALA A 247 -0.19 11.83 22.89
CA ALA A 247 1.25 11.73 22.76
C ALA A 247 1.92 12.30 24.01
N GLU A 248 2.92 11.61 24.55
CA GLU A 248 3.77 12.15 25.61
C GLU A 248 4.75 13.21 25.06
N GLY A 249 5.28 14.08 25.93
CA GLY A 249 6.31 15.06 25.57
C GLY A 249 5.78 16.29 24.83
N ILE A 250 6.55 16.83 23.88
CA ILE A 250 6.28 18.13 23.23
C ILE A 250 4.92 18.19 22.51
N TRP A 251 4.40 17.02 22.13
CA TRP A 251 3.13 16.86 21.43
C TRP A 251 1.91 17.06 22.34
N THR A 252 2.06 16.95 23.67
CA THR A 252 1.01 17.32 24.66
C THR A 252 0.65 18.81 24.60
N GLN A 253 1.55 19.65 24.09
CA GLN A 253 1.35 21.10 24.01
C GLN A 253 0.65 21.55 22.73
N ILE A 254 0.34 20.64 21.80
CA ILE A 254 -0.48 20.97 20.64
C ILE A 254 -1.91 21.19 21.13
N LYS A 255 -2.22 22.45 21.45
CA LYS A 255 -3.58 22.90 21.74
C LYS A 255 -4.42 22.86 20.46
N HIS A 256 -5.61 22.29 20.57
CA HIS A 256 -6.54 22.16 19.46
C HIS A 256 -7.10 23.54 19.06
N VAL A 257 -7.25 23.74 17.75
CA VAL A 257 -7.98 24.88 17.18
C VAL A 257 -9.48 24.55 17.05
N GLU A 258 -9.83 23.26 16.96
CA GLU A 258 -11.22 22.77 16.83
C GLU A 258 -11.72 22.08 18.12
N PRO A 259 -12.94 22.37 18.59
CA PRO A 259 -13.56 21.69 19.72
C PRO A 259 -13.87 20.21 19.44
N ASP A 260 -13.76 19.36 20.46
CA ASP A 260 -14.08 17.93 20.35
C ASP A 260 -15.53 17.66 19.92
N GLU A 261 -16.47 18.55 20.25
CA GLU A 261 -17.89 18.46 19.87
C GLU A 261 -18.11 18.53 18.34
N GLU A 262 -17.39 19.39 17.63
CA GLU A 262 -17.52 19.51 16.17
C GLU A 262 -16.98 18.25 15.49
N ARG A 263 -15.88 17.70 16.00
CA ARG A 263 -15.32 16.45 15.50
C ARG A 263 -16.27 15.28 15.74
N SER A 264 -16.90 15.19 16.91
CA SER A 264 -17.86 14.12 17.19
C SER A 264 -19.04 14.16 16.22
N VAL A 265 -19.54 15.35 15.86
CA VAL A 265 -20.63 15.48 14.87
C VAL A 265 -20.20 14.95 13.50
N VAL A 266 -18.99 15.30 13.03
CA VAL A 266 -18.48 14.79 11.74
C VAL A 266 -18.29 13.27 11.76
N THR A 267 -17.78 12.75 12.87
CA THR A 267 -17.61 11.30 13.09
C THR A 267 -18.96 10.58 13.09
N ASP A 268 -19.96 11.11 13.79
CA ASP A 268 -21.31 10.53 13.84
C ASP A 268 -21.97 10.52 12.46
N TRP A 269 -21.82 11.60 11.70
CA TRP A 269 -22.32 11.69 10.33
C TRP A 269 -21.65 10.64 9.42
N TYR A 270 -20.34 10.45 9.56
CA TYR A 270 -19.61 9.43 8.81
C TYR A 270 -20.19 8.03 9.07
N TYR A 271 -20.36 7.66 10.34
CA TYR A 271 -20.91 6.36 10.71
C TYR A 271 -22.40 6.21 10.37
N TRP A 272 -23.18 7.27 10.46
CA TRP A 272 -24.58 7.28 10.05
C TRP A 272 -24.73 7.05 8.54
N ILE A 273 -23.97 7.77 7.69
CA ILE A 273 -23.97 7.55 6.23
C ILE A 273 -23.55 6.10 5.90
N ARG A 274 -22.52 5.61 6.59
CA ARG A 274 -22.02 4.24 6.44
C ARG A 274 -23.05 3.18 6.83
N SER A 275 -24.02 3.50 7.69
CA SER A 275 -25.05 2.56 8.15
C SER A 275 -26.12 2.23 7.10
N PHE A 276 -26.27 3.07 6.06
CA PHE A 276 -27.31 2.85 5.05
C PHE A 276 -27.00 1.62 4.17
N PRO A 277 -27.99 0.73 3.95
CA PRO A 277 -27.85 -0.38 3.02
C PRO A 277 -27.41 0.08 1.63
N LEU A 278 -26.60 -0.73 0.95
CA LEU A 278 -25.96 -0.45 -0.35
C LEU A 278 -24.91 0.68 -0.32
N ILE A 279 -25.14 1.78 0.38
CA ILE A 279 -24.13 2.85 0.57
C ILE A 279 -22.94 2.30 1.35
N SER A 280 -23.19 1.44 2.34
CA SER A 280 -22.17 0.74 3.13
C SER A 280 -21.13 -0.02 2.28
N LEU A 281 -21.48 -0.41 1.04
CA LEU A 281 -20.54 -1.05 0.11
C LEU A 281 -19.39 -0.13 -0.28
N LEU A 282 -19.64 1.18 -0.40
CA LEU A 282 -18.61 2.19 -0.70
C LEU A 282 -17.62 2.36 0.45
N PHE A 283 -17.96 1.89 1.63
CA PHE A 283 -17.08 1.91 2.79
C PHE A 283 -16.30 0.60 2.92
N GLN A 284 -16.56 -0.46 2.15
CA GLN A 284 -15.85 -1.74 2.32
C GLN A 284 -14.43 -1.67 1.75
N HIS A 285 -13.41 -2.06 2.53
CA HIS A 285 -12.06 -2.23 1.99
C HIS A 285 -12.05 -3.23 0.83
N ALA A 286 -12.78 -4.33 1.00
CA ALA A 286 -12.86 -5.42 0.02
C ALA A 286 -13.34 -4.93 -1.35
N LEU A 287 -14.17 -3.87 -1.42
CA LEU A 287 -14.58 -3.29 -2.70
C LEU A 287 -13.37 -2.83 -3.52
N TYR A 288 -12.47 -2.09 -2.87
CA TYR A 288 -11.31 -1.47 -3.52
C TYR A 288 -10.13 -2.43 -3.66
N VAL A 289 -9.88 -3.27 -2.66
CA VAL A 289 -8.70 -4.14 -2.61
C VAL A 289 -8.92 -5.44 -3.38
N LEU A 290 -10.15 -5.97 -3.39
CA LEU A 290 -10.47 -7.27 -3.98
C LEU A 290 -11.42 -7.16 -5.18
N TRP A 291 -12.64 -6.67 -4.98
CA TRP A 291 -13.72 -6.81 -5.97
C TRP A 291 -13.47 -6.04 -7.26
N ILE A 292 -13.02 -4.77 -7.17
CA ILE A 292 -12.71 -3.99 -8.36
C ILE A 292 -11.53 -4.58 -9.15
N PRO A 293 -10.36 -4.89 -8.52
CA PRO A 293 -9.27 -5.58 -9.22
C PRO A 293 -9.66 -6.94 -9.81
N MET A 294 -10.43 -7.76 -9.07
CA MET A 294 -10.92 -9.06 -9.57
C MET A 294 -11.84 -8.88 -10.77
N TYR A 295 -12.75 -7.91 -10.72
CA TYR A 295 -13.60 -7.58 -11.86
C TYR A 295 -12.78 -7.11 -13.08
N ALA A 296 -11.72 -6.34 -12.86
CA ALA A 296 -10.81 -5.92 -13.92
C ALA A 296 -10.12 -7.12 -14.60
N ILE A 297 -9.64 -8.09 -13.81
CA ILE A 297 -9.05 -9.33 -14.31
C ILE A 297 -10.10 -10.14 -15.08
N TYR A 298 -11.28 -10.38 -14.49
CA TYR A 298 -12.37 -11.12 -15.13
C TYR A 298 -12.76 -10.52 -16.49
N ARG A 299 -13.04 -9.20 -16.52
CA ARG A 299 -13.37 -8.47 -17.75
C ARG A 299 -12.27 -8.56 -18.79
N LYS A 300 -11.00 -8.61 -18.34
CA LYS A 300 -9.89 -8.78 -19.25
C LYS A 300 -9.82 -10.18 -19.85
N LEU A 301 -10.02 -11.23 -19.05
CA LEU A 301 -9.99 -12.62 -19.50
C LEU A 301 -11.05 -12.91 -20.58
N ILE A 302 -12.25 -12.32 -20.45
CA ILE A 302 -13.34 -12.53 -21.40
C ILE A 302 -13.26 -11.66 -22.68
N SER A 303 -12.35 -10.69 -22.75
CA SER A 303 -12.27 -9.72 -23.87
C SER A 303 -11.25 -10.06 -24.97
N GLY A 304 -10.55 -11.19 -24.87
CA GLY A 304 -9.56 -11.64 -25.86
C GLY A 304 -8.17 -10.99 -25.67
N GLY A 305 -7.11 -11.80 -25.84
CA GLY A 305 -5.73 -11.59 -25.39
C GLY A 305 -5.13 -10.20 -25.63
N LYS A 306 -4.96 -9.44 -24.54
CA LYS A 306 -4.14 -8.21 -24.51
C LYS A 306 -3.42 -8.17 -23.17
N SER A 307 -2.36 -7.39 -23.11
CA SER A 307 -1.50 -7.25 -21.95
C SER A 307 -2.25 -6.88 -20.65
N LEU A 308 -1.98 -7.62 -19.55
CA LEU A 308 -2.48 -7.33 -18.19
C LEU A 308 -1.69 -6.21 -17.49
N LEU A 309 -0.80 -5.52 -18.21
CA LEU A 309 0.05 -4.47 -17.65
C LEU A 309 -0.75 -3.40 -16.89
N PHE A 310 -1.92 -3.00 -17.38
CA PHE A 310 -2.74 -1.96 -16.73
C PHE A 310 -3.18 -2.31 -15.29
N ILE A 311 -3.17 -3.60 -14.89
CA ILE A 311 -3.51 -4.04 -13.52
C ILE A 311 -2.29 -4.02 -12.59
N VAL A 312 -1.06 -3.99 -13.12
CA VAL A 312 0.18 -4.12 -12.33
C VAL A 312 0.26 -3.15 -11.14
N PRO A 313 -0.05 -1.85 -11.25
CA PRO A 313 0.01 -0.95 -10.10
C PRO A 313 -0.93 -1.34 -8.96
N PHE A 314 -2.07 -1.95 -9.29
CA PHE A 314 -3.05 -2.42 -8.33
C PHE A 314 -2.55 -3.69 -7.64
N VAL A 315 -2.00 -4.65 -8.39
CA VAL A 315 -1.36 -5.84 -7.80
C VAL A 315 -0.25 -5.43 -6.84
N VAL A 316 0.62 -4.50 -7.25
CA VAL A 316 1.73 -4.05 -6.41
C VAL A 316 1.23 -3.39 -5.12
N ASN A 317 0.18 -2.56 -5.18
CA ASN A 317 -0.41 -2.00 -3.96
C ASN A 317 -1.09 -3.08 -3.09
N ILE A 318 -1.74 -4.08 -3.68
CA ILE A 318 -2.32 -5.21 -2.94
C ILE A 318 -1.23 -5.98 -2.18
N LEU A 319 -0.05 -6.17 -2.77
CA LEU A 319 1.07 -6.80 -2.08
C LEU A 319 1.47 -6.04 -0.81
N PHE A 320 1.45 -4.70 -0.80
CA PHE A 320 1.72 -3.90 0.40
C PHE A 320 0.64 -4.03 1.46
N VAL A 321 -0.63 -4.19 1.06
CA VAL A 321 -1.73 -4.45 1.97
C VAL A 321 -1.61 -5.83 2.62
N VAL A 322 -1.13 -6.84 1.87
CA VAL A 322 -0.87 -8.19 2.40
C VAL A 322 0.20 -8.17 3.49
N VAL A 323 1.27 -7.39 3.34
CA VAL A 323 2.36 -7.28 4.32
C VAL A 323 2.19 -6.07 5.26
N SER A 324 0.99 -5.51 5.36
CA SER A 324 0.73 -4.37 6.23
C SER A 324 0.91 -4.76 7.71
N PRO A 325 1.39 -3.84 8.56
CA PRO A 325 1.65 -4.15 9.96
C PRO A 325 0.36 -4.26 10.77
N MET A 326 -0.75 -3.69 10.30
CA MET A 326 -2.06 -3.63 10.95
C MET A 326 -3.18 -3.48 9.91
N GLY A 327 -4.39 -3.88 10.27
CA GLY A 327 -5.62 -3.73 9.47
C GLY A 327 -6.16 -2.30 9.31
N TYR A 328 -5.33 -1.26 9.49
CA TYR A 328 -5.80 0.13 9.39
C TYR A 328 -6.03 0.60 7.95
N SER A 329 -7.15 1.28 7.73
CA SER A 329 -7.59 1.79 6.43
C SER A 329 -6.59 2.68 5.72
N ARG A 330 -5.73 3.39 6.48
CA ARG A 330 -4.65 4.22 5.92
C ARG A 330 -3.68 3.46 5.01
N TYR A 331 -3.53 2.15 5.19
CA TYR A 331 -2.65 1.31 4.36
C TYR A 331 -3.28 0.96 3.00
N ALA A 332 -4.60 1.01 2.90
CA ALA A 332 -5.34 0.74 1.66
C ALA A 332 -5.67 2.01 0.86
N LEU A 333 -5.32 3.21 1.33
CA LEU A 333 -5.73 4.49 0.70
C LEU A 333 -5.34 4.62 -0.77
N SER A 334 -4.13 4.16 -1.15
CA SER A 334 -3.72 4.16 -2.55
C SER A 334 -4.70 3.36 -3.41
N LEU A 335 -5.20 2.21 -2.94
CA LEU A 335 -6.20 1.40 -3.64
C LEU A 335 -7.59 2.03 -3.59
N ILE A 336 -7.99 2.60 -2.45
CA ILE A 336 -9.29 3.29 -2.32
C ILE A 336 -9.37 4.45 -3.33
N PHE A 337 -8.27 5.18 -3.53
CA PHE A 337 -8.24 6.32 -4.44
C PHE A 337 -8.05 5.90 -5.90
N THR A 338 -7.32 4.82 -6.19
CA THR A 338 -7.03 4.42 -7.59
C THR A 338 -8.04 3.44 -8.17
N SER A 339 -8.65 2.57 -7.37
CA SER A 339 -9.56 1.52 -7.87
C SER A 339 -10.83 2.07 -8.54
N PRO A 340 -11.46 3.17 -8.09
CA PRO A 340 -12.56 3.78 -8.83
C PRO A 340 -12.17 4.16 -10.27
N ILE A 341 -10.93 4.60 -10.48
CA ILE A 341 -10.39 4.91 -11.82
C ILE A 341 -10.19 3.61 -12.63
N LEU A 342 -9.70 2.54 -12.00
CA LEU A 342 -9.62 1.23 -12.64
C LEU A 342 -10.99 0.74 -13.11
N LEU A 343 -11.99 0.82 -12.22
CA LEU A 343 -13.36 0.43 -12.54
C LEU A 343 -13.90 1.23 -13.72
N TYR A 344 -13.69 2.56 -13.71
CA TYR A 344 -14.05 3.44 -14.81
C TYR A 344 -13.46 2.97 -16.15
N ILE A 345 -12.17 2.66 -16.17
CA ILE A 345 -11.47 2.18 -17.38
C ILE A 345 -12.02 0.82 -17.83
N VAL A 346 -12.19 -0.12 -16.89
CA VAL A 346 -12.70 -1.48 -17.16
C VAL A 346 -14.12 -1.45 -17.73
N LEU A 347 -14.99 -0.60 -17.21
CA LEU A 347 -16.34 -0.43 -17.72
C LEU A 347 -16.33 0.06 -19.18
N LYS A 348 -15.31 0.81 -19.59
CA LYS A 348 -15.11 1.29 -20.96
C LYS A 348 -14.27 0.38 -21.86
N MET A 349 -13.72 -0.74 -21.37
CA MET A 349 -12.86 -1.66 -22.14
C MET A 349 -13.40 -2.18 -23.47
N LYS A 350 -14.72 -2.18 -23.70
CA LYS A 350 -15.29 -2.51 -25.04
C LYS A 350 -14.78 -1.58 -26.16
N LEU A 351 -14.24 -0.41 -25.82
CA LEU A 351 -13.75 0.62 -26.76
C LEU A 351 -12.22 0.64 -26.94
N PHE A 352 -11.47 -0.31 -26.34
CA PHE A 352 -10.01 -0.22 -26.28
C PHE A 352 -9.26 -1.29 -27.09
N THR A 353 -8.52 -0.85 -28.10
CA THR A 353 -7.37 -1.57 -28.68
C THR A 353 -6.11 -1.23 -27.89
N ILE A 354 -5.74 -2.07 -26.92
CA ILE A 354 -4.40 -2.05 -26.33
C ILE A 354 -3.49 -2.84 -27.29
N SER A 355 -2.42 -2.22 -27.79
CA SER A 355 -1.43 -2.90 -28.62
C SER A 355 -0.54 -3.81 -27.77
N ASP A 356 -0.13 -4.94 -28.35
CA ASP A 356 0.63 -6.01 -27.69
C ASP A 356 2.03 -5.63 -27.19
#